data_AF-A0A951N4R6-F1
#
_entry.id   AF-A0A951N4R6-F1
#
_cell.length_a   1.000
_cell.length_b   1.000
_cell.length_c   1.000
_cell.angle_alpha   90.00
_cell.angle_beta   90.00
_cell.angle_gamma   90.00
#
_symmetry.space_group_name_H-M   'P 1'
#
loop_
_entity.id
_entity.type
_entity.pdbx_description
1 polymer ?
#
loop_
_entity_poly.entity_id
_entity_poly.type
_entity_poly.pdbx_seq_one_letter_code
_entity_poly.pdbx_strand_id
1 'polypeptide(L)'
;MKSNTKSLFVPRAGLSMLALLPLFGLGAAQAQPNVENAPKAQNPTNRPARPPRLDRDALARMTPEERMKQIMRLQLQRIGVTDDASQATLMSYIEGEVKAHVALAEQSRQLQTAMHGAAIPDTQIAGLLNNYQAAVEEDKARRAKAENDLRKVLDLSKMPKVEAMLTLTGFYGDAPSMMMTGLMMMGGERRGGRDGAEGARGETRRNRAGGDAPAANGAAPAAPTRPVRPRRNREPAAPAATAAQG
;
A
#
# COMPACT_ATOMS: atom_id res chain seq x y z
N MET A 1 -17.77 42.54 -28.10
CA MET A 1 -16.56 42.81 -27.30
C MET A 1 -15.43 41.97 -27.89
N LYS A 2 -14.38 42.59 -28.44
CA LYS A 2 -13.26 41.90 -29.11
C LYS A 2 -12.15 41.68 -28.08
N SER A 3 -11.92 40.44 -27.66
CA SER A 3 -10.79 40.07 -26.79
C SER A 3 -9.53 39.87 -27.63
N ASN A 4 -8.56 40.77 -27.46
CA ASN A 4 -7.23 40.71 -28.04
C ASN A 4 -6.32 39.83 -27.15
N THR A 5 -5.99 38.63 -27.60
CA THR A 5 -5.04 37.74 -26.93
C THR A 5 -3.65 37.98 -27.49
N LYS A 6 -2.82 38.75 -26.77
CA LYS A 6 -1.39 38.92 -27.09
C LYS A 6 -0.60 37.72 -26.57
N SER A 7 -0.10 36.90 -27.48
CA SER A 7 0.86 35.82 -27.18
C SER A 7 2.25 36.43 -26.96
N LEU A 8 2.77 36.33 -25.74
CA LEU A 8 4.15 36.70 -25.40
C LEU A 8 5.05 35.48 -25.57
N PHE A 9 5.76 35.48 -26.69
CA PHE A 9 6.82 34.54 -27.03
C PHE A 9 8.05 34.86 -26.17
N VAL A 10 8.41 33.98 -25.23
CA VAL A 10 9.64 34.12 -24.42
C VAL A 10 10.73 33.27 -25.08
N PRO A 11 11.84 33.87 -25.56
CA PRO A 11 12.96 33.13 -26.12
C PRO A 11 13.74 32.40 -25.00
N ARG A 12 13.95 31.09 -25.19
CA ARG A 12 14.73 30.22 -24.31
C ARG A 12 16.20 30.28 -24.74
N ALA A 13 16.96 31.24 -24.20
CA ALA A 13 18.42 31.14 -24.17
C ALA A 13 18.78 29.97 -23.23
N GLY A 14 19.65 29.01 -23.55
CA GLY A 14 20.87 29.10 -24.34
C GLY A 14 22.06 29.22 -23.38
N LEU A 15 22.96 28.22 -23.40
CA LEU A 15 24.22 28.10 -22.65
C LEU A 15 24.16 27.73 -21.16
N SER A 16 24.76 26.60 -20.79
CA SER A 16 26.12 26.66 -20.23
C SER A 16 26.74 25.29 -19.91
N MET A 17 27.92 25.11 -20.49
CA MET A 17 29.11 24.38 -20.04
C MET A 17 28.98 22.98 -19.41
N LEU A 18 29.28 22.01 -20.28
CA LEU A 18 30.03 20.80 -19.97
C LEU A 18 31.36 21.18 -19.28
N ALA A 19 31.50 20.89 -17.99
CA ALA A 19 32.80 20.84 -17.31
C ALA A 19 33.20 19.37 -17.15
N LEU A 20 34.06 18.90 -18.05
CA LEU A 20 34.72 17.61 -17.98
C LEU A 20 35.89 17.73 -17.00
N LEU A 21 35.82 17.10 -15.83
CA LEU A 21 36.95 16.97 -14.90
C LEU A 21 37.40 15.51 -14.85
N PRO A 22 38.59 15.18 -15.38
CA PRO A 22 39.23 13.91 -15.12
C PRO A 22 40.14 14.06 -13.89
N LEU A 23 39.95 13.26 -12.85
CA LEU A 23 41.04 13.01 -11.90
C LEU A 23 40.94 11.60 -11.33
N PHE A 24 41.71 10.72 -12.00
CA PHE A 24 42.25 9.49 -11.45
C PHE A 24 42.96 9.80 -10.12
N GLY A 25 42.29 9.46 -9.02
CA GLY A 25 42.85 9.48 -7.67
C GLY A 25 43.48 8.14 -7.34
N LEU A 26 44.80 8.16 -7.15
CA LEU A 26 45.66 7.07 -6.69
C LEU A 26 45.02 6.21 -5.59
N GLY A 27 45.05 4.89 -5.81
CA GLY A 27 44.74 3.90 -4.79
C GLY A 27 45.79 3.92 -3.68
N ALA A 28 45.49 4.65 -2.60
CA ALA A 28 46.17 4.44 -1.33
C ALA A 28 45.75 3.07 -0.79
N ALA A 29 46.66 2.10 -0.85
CA ALA A 29 46.56 0.87 -0.08
C ALA A 29 46.64 1.24 1.41
N GLN A 30 45.50 1.59 2.00
CA GLN A 30 45.40 1.75 3.44
C GLN A 30 45.50 0.35 4.04
N ALA A 31 46.60 0.11 4.75
CA ALA A 31 46.74 -1.03 5.63
C ALA A 31 45.47 -1.17 6.46
N GLN A 32 44.81 -2.33 6.37
CA GLN A 32 43.58 -2.55 7.12
C GLN A 32 43.91 -2.41 8.61
N PRO A 33 43.25 -1.48 9.32
CA PRO A 33 43.49 -1.30 10.74
C PRO A 33 43.21 -2.62 11.46
N ASN A 34 44.19 -3.07 12.24
CA ASN A 34 44.09 -4.31 13.00
C ASN A 34 42.83 -4.29 13.88
N VAL A 35 41.84 -5.11 13.51
CA VAL A 35 40.50 -5.14 14.11
C VAL A 35 40.55 -5.51 15.60
N GLU A 36 41.63 -6.16 16.04
CA GLU A 36 41.84 -6.56 17.43
C GLU A 36 42.24 -5.41 18.37
N ASN A 37 42.69 -4.26 17.82
CA ASN A 37 43.11 -3.10 18.60
C ASN A 37 42.15 -1.92 18.54
N ALA A 38 40.94 -2.12 18.00
CA ALA A 38 39.90 -1.10 18.09
C ALA A 38 39.53 -0.91 19.58
N PRO A 39 39.64 0.32 20.14
CA PRO A 39 39.21 0.59 21.50
C PRO A 39 37.76 0.13 21.61
N LYS A 40 37.46 -0.74 22.59
CA LYS A 40 36.10 -1.20 22.88
C LYS A 40 35.29 0.03 23.26
N ALA A 41 34.70 0.69 22.26
CA ALA A 41 33.92 1.90 22.42
C ALA A 41 32.83 1.57 23.43
N GLN A 42 32.90 2.22 24.59
CA GLN A 42 31.91 2.11 25.63
C GLN A 42 30.59 2.56 25.03
N ASN A 43 29.71 1.59 24.73
CA ASN A 43 28.44 1.83 24.06
C ASN A 43 27.72 2.94 24.85
N PRO A 44 27.43 4.11 24.26
CA PRO A 44 26.89 5.23 25.02
C PRO A 44 25.60 4.78 25.70
N THR A 45 25.58 4.85 27.04
CA THR A 45 24.47 4.39 27.90
C THR A 45 23.17 5.16 27.63
N ASN A 46 23.23 6.27 26.88
CA ASN A 46 22.08 7.10 26.51
C ASN A 46 21.52 6.72 25.12
N ARG A 47 21.00 5.50 24.96
CA ARG A 47 20.04 5.27 23.88
C ARG A 47 18.72 5.95 24.27
N PRO A 48 18.18 6.87 23.45
CA PRO A 48 16.88 7.44 23.72
C PRO A 48 15.86 6.31 23.88
N ALA A 49 14.94 6.49 24.83
CA ALA A 49 13.90 5.51 25.13
C ALA A 49 13.27 5.03 23.82
N ARG A 50 13.35 3.71 23.58
CA ARG A 50 12.86 3.13 22.33
C ARG A 50 11.37 3.49 22.22
N PRO A 51 10.92 4.06 21.08
CA PRO A 51 9.52 4.42 20.94
C PRO A 51 8.64 3.19 21.21
N PRO A 52 7.45 3.39 21.80
CA PRO A 52 6.55 2.30 22.12
C PRO A 52 6.33 1.46 20.87
N ARG A 53 6.60 0.16 20.99
CA ARG A 53 6.31 -0.79 19.92
C ARG A 53 4.81 -0.90 19.82
N LEU A 54 4.28 -0.75 18.61
CA LEU A 54 2.86 -0.94 18.37
C LEU A 54 2.53 -2.41 18.66
N ASP A 55 1.57 -2.62 19.56
CA ASP A 55 1.14 -3.97 19.94
C ASP A 55 0.59 -4.68 18.70
N ARG A 56 1.22 -5.81 18.35
CA ARG A 56 0.93 -6.55 17.13
C ARG A 56 -0.50 -7.12 17.17
N ASP A 57 -0.98 -7.46 18.36
CA ASP A 57 -2.33 -8.01 18.53
C ASP A 57 -3.38 -6.90 18.42
N ALA A 58 -3.09 -5.70 18.93
CA ALA A 58 -3.95 -4.53 18.72
C ALA A 58 -4.06 -4.17 17.23
N LEU A 59 -2.92 -4.14 16.52
CA LEU A 59 -2.86 -3.94 15.06
C LEU A 59 -3.69 -4.96 14.29
N ALA A 60 -3.66 -6.23 14.71
CA ALA A 60 -4.37 -7.31 14.05
C ALA A 60 -5.90 -7.17 14.17
N ARG A 61 -6.38 -6.55 15.26
CA ARG A 61 -7.81 -6.30 15.53
C ARG A 61 -8.35 -5.04 14.86
N MET A 62 -7.49 -4.11 14.45
CA MET A 62 -7.88 -2.89 13.72
C MET A 62 -8.33 -3.22 12.30
N THR A 63 -9.28 -2.42 11.80
CA THR A 63 -9.63 -2.43 10.38
C THR A 63 -8.41 -2.03 9.53
N PRO A 64 -8.35 -2.42 8.24
CA PRO A 64 -7.23 -2.04 7.37
C PRO A 64 -7.00 -0.52 7.30
N GLU A 65 -8.08 0.26 7.31
CA GLU A 65 -8.03 1.73 7.29
C GLU A 65 -7.44 2.29 8.58
N GLU A 66 -7.96 1.88 9.74
CA GLU A 66 -7.44 2.30 11.05
C GLU A 66 -5.97 1.91 11.22
N ARG A 67 -5.62 0.70 10.77
CA ARG A 67 -4.25 0.20 10.77
C ARG A 67 -3.33 1.11 9.97
N MET A 68 -3.72 1.48 8.74
CA MET A 68 -2.95 2.39 7.90
C MET A 68 -2.81 3.75 8.57
N LYS A 69 -3.89 4.32 9.11
CA LYS A 69 -3.87 5.60 9.82
C LYS A 69 -2.90 5.58 11.00
N GLN A 70 -2.91 4.51 11.79
CA GLN A 70 -2.03 4.38 12.95
C GLN A 70 -0.56 4.20 12.55
N ILE A 71 -0.29 3.41 11.51
CA ILE A 71 1.07 3.27 10.95
C ILE A 71 1.57 4.63 10.47
N MET A 72 0.74 5.38 9.76
CA MET A 72 1.13 6.67 9.20
C MET A 72 1.37 7.73 10.30
N ARG A 73 0.51 7.78 11.33
CA ARG A 73 0.72 8.62 12.51
C ARG A 73 2.06 8.30 13.21
N LEU A 74 2.39 7.03 13.39
CA LEU A 74 3.68 6.63 13.96
C LEU A 74 4.86 7.03 13.06
N GLN A 75 4.71 6.96 11.74
CA GLN A 75 5.74 7.41 10.80
C GLN A 75 5.96 8.92 10.90
N LEU A 76 4.89 9.72 10.95
CA LEU A 76 4.94 11.17 11.15
C LEU A 76 5.64 11.54 12.46
N GLN A 77 5.33 10.86 13.56
CA GLN A 77 6.01 11.06 14.85
C GLN A 77 7.50 10.72 14.77
N ARG A 78 7.87 9.63 14.08
CA ARG A 78 9.28 9.22 13.91
C ARG A 78 10.11 10.21 13.10
N ILE A 79 9.50 10.92 12.15
CA ILE A 79 10.18 11.96 11.38
C ILE A 79 10.18 13.34 12.06
N GLY A 80 9.58 13.45 13.25
CA GLY A 80 9.62 14.65 14.09
C GLY A 80 8.39 15.54 13.98
N VAL A 81 7.31 15.11 13.32
CA VAL A 81 6.05 15.85 13.28
C VAL A 81 5.27 15.51 14.55
N THR A 82 5.44 16.32 15.60
CA THR A 82 4.77 16.12 16.90
C THR A 82 3.55 17.02 17.08
N ASP A 83 3.42 18.08 16.28
CA ASP A 83 2.29 18.99 16.33
C ASP A 83 0.99 18.31 15.82
N ASP A 84 -0.05 18.33 16.64
CA ASP A 84 -1.31 17.63 16.35
C ASP A 84 -2.05 18.24 15.15
N ALA A 85 -1.98 19.56 14.98
CA ALA A 85 -2.60 20.24 13.84
C ALA A 85 -1.92 19.81 12.53
N SER A 86 -0.59 19.82 12.50
CA SER A 86 0.21 19.36 11.36
C SER A 86 -0.05 17.89 11.04
N GLN A 87 -0.11 17.02 12.06
CA GLN A 87 -0.47 15.61 11.87
C GLN A 87 -1.87 15.46 11.28
N ALA A 88 -2.86 16.18 11.80
CA ALA A 88 -4.25 16.11 11.31
C ALA A 88 -4.36 16.56 9.85
N THR A 89 -3.68 17.66 9.48
CA THR A 89 -3.64 18.14 8.09
C THR A 89 -2.99 17.13 7.15
N LEU A 90 -1.83 16.57 7.52
CA LEU A 90 -1.16 15.54 6.72
C LEU A 90 -1.99 14.28 6.58
N MET A 91 -2.62 13.83 7.67
CA MET A 91 -3.49 12.66 7.65
C MET A 91 -4.70 12.87 6.74
N SER A 92 -5.36 14.04 6.81
CA SER A 92 -6.48 14.38 5.93
C SER A 92 -6.08 14.38 4.46
N TYR A 93 -4.92 14.95 4.14
CA TYR A 93 -4.36 14.93 2.79
C TYR A 93 -4.10 13.50 2.30
N ILE A 94 -3.40 12.68 3.09
CA ILE A 94 -3.10 11.27 2.75
C ILE A 94 -4.39 10.46 2.55
N GLU A 95 -5.41 10.65 3.41
CA GLU A 95 -6.70 9.98 3.25
C GLU A 95 -7.41 10.37 1.95
N GLY A 96 -7.32 11.64 1.55
CA GLY A 96 -7.83 12.13 0.27
C GLY A 96 -7.12 11.46 -0.91
N GLU A 97 -5.79 11.40 -0.89
CA GLU A 97 -4.99 10.75 -1.93
C GLU A 97 -5.30 9.25 -2.02
N VAL A 98 -5.37 8.54 -0.89
CA VAL A 98 -5.69 7.09 -0.88
C VAL A 98 -7.06 6.82 -1.51
N LYS A 99 -8.09 7.60 -1.17
CA LYS A 99 -9.43 7.43 -1.77
C LYS A 99 -9.42 7.67 -3.27
N ALA A 100 -8.73 8.71 -3.74
CA ALA A 100 -8.62 9.00 -5.16
C ALA A 100 -7.87 7.89 -5.93
N HIS A 101 -6.79 7.38 -5.35
CA HIS A 101 -6.05 6.26 -5.92
C HIS A 101 -6.88 4.98 -6.02
N VAL A 102 -7.73 4.67 -5.03
CA VAL A 102 -8.62 3.50 -5.10
C VAL A 102 -9.57 3.60 -6.30
N ALA A 103 -10.13 4.78 -6.57
CA ALA A 103 -11.00 4.98 -7.72
C ALA A 103 -10.25 4.79 -9.06
N LEU A 104 -9.03 5.35 -9.17
CA LEU A 104 -8.20 5.18 -10.36
C LEU A 104 -7.74 3.73 -10.57
N ALA A 105 -7.45 3.02 -9.47
CA ALA A 105 -7.06 1.62 -9.49
C ALA A 105 -8.19 0.71 -9.99
N GLU A 106 -9.43 1.01 -9.63
CA GLU A 106 -10.59 0.26 -10.09
C GLU A 106 -10.79 0.44 -11.61
N GLN A 107 -10.65 1.66 -12.14
CA GLN A 107 -10.67 1.90 -13.59
C GLN A 107 -9.53 1.16 -14.32
N SER A 108 -8.31 1.19 -13.74
CA SER A 108 -7.17 0.45 -14.28
C SER A 108 -7.42 -1.06 -14.30
N ARG A 109 -8.01 -1.62 -13.23
CA ARG A 109 -8.36 -3.04 -13.13
C ARG A 109 -9.42 -3.44 -14.14
N GLN A 110 -10.44 -2.62 -14.37
CA GLN A 110 -11.46 -2.86 -15.37
C GLN A 110 -10.85 -2.92 -16.77
N LEU A 111 -9.98 -1.96 -17.11
CA LEU A 111 -9.25 -1.95 -18.36
C LEU A 111 -8.36 -3.21 -18.52
N GLN A 112 -7.59 -3.55 -17.50
CA GLN A 112 -6.72 -4.74 -17.53
C GLN A 112 -7.53 -6.03 -17.70
N THR A 113 -8.66 -6.16 -17.00
CA THR A 113 -9.56 -7.31 -17.10
C THR A 113 -10.14 -7.43 -18.52
N ALA A 114 -10.54 -6.31 -19.11
CA ALA A 114 -11.04 -6.26 -20.48
C ALA A 114 -9.97 -6.67 -21.51
N MET A 115 -8.73 -6.21 -21.35
CA MET A 115 -7.61 -6.58 -22.23
C MET A 115 -7.29 -8.09 -22.21
N HIS A 116 -7.55 -8.78 -21.10
CA HIS A 116 -7.34 -10.22 -20.99
C HIS A 116 -8.58 -11.06 -21.37
N GLY A 117 -9.73 -10.42 -21.64
CA GLY A 117 -10.96 -11.09 -22.03
C GLY A 117 -10.94 -11.47 -23.51
N ALA A 118 -11.04 -12.77 -23.82
CA ALA A 118 -10.94 -13.30 -25.19
C ALA A 118 -12.05 -12.84 -26.17
N ALA A 119 -13.13 -12.22 -25.68
CA ALA A 119 -14.30 -11.83 -26.46
C ALA A 119 -14.67 -10.34 -26.33
N ILE A 120 -13.79 -9.51 -25.77
CA ILE A 120 -14.05 -8.06 -25.66
C ILE A 120 -13.63 -7.40 -26.98
N PRO A 121 -14.54 -6.69 -27.69
CA PRO A 121 -14.20 -5.99 -28.92
C PRO A 121 -13.34 -4.75 -28.64
N ASP A 122 -12.45 -4.41 -29.56
CA ASP A 122 -11.54 -3.24 -29.45
C ASP A 122 -12.27 -1.93 -29.17
N THR A 123 -13.50 -1.76 -29.65
CA THR A 123 -14.33 -0.58 -29.39
C THR A 123 -14.68 -0.43 -27.91
N GLN A 124 -14.89 -1.53 -27.18
CA GLN A 124 -15.11 -1.50 -25.73
C GLN A 124 -13.81 -1.19 -24.98
N ILE A 125 -12.67 -1.74 -25.42
CA ILE A 125 -11.35 -1.44 -24.85
C ILE A 125 -11.02 0.05 -25.04
N ALA A 126 -11.27 0.61 -26.22
CA ALA A 126 -11.09 2.04 -26.50
C ALA A 126 -11.96 2.92 -25.59
N GLY A 127 -13.21 2.51 -25.33
CA GLY A 127 -14.08 3.20 -24.36
C GLY A 127 -13.53 3.20 -22.94
N LEU A 128 -13.07 2.03 -22.45
CA LEU A 128 -12.45 1.91 -21.13
C LEU A 128 -11.14 2.70 -21.03
N LEU A 129 -10.33 2.73 -22.09
CA LEU A 129 -9.11 3.52 -22.15
C LEU A 129 -9.40 5.02 -22.05
N ASN A 130 -10.41 5.51 -22.78
CA ASN A 130 -10.83 6.92 -22.68
C ASN A 130 -11.32 7.28 -21.28
N ASN A 131 -12.11 6.40 -20.65
CA ASN A 131 -12.58 6.60 -19.27
C ASN A 131 -11.41 6.64 -18.27
N TYR A 132 -10.45 5.73 -18.41
CA TYR A 132 -9.25 5.71 -17.59
C TYR A 132 -8.41 6.98 -17.77
N GLN A 133 -8.19 7.43 -19.02
CA GLN A 133 -7.47 8.67 -19.31
C GLN A 133 -8.17 9.90 -18.71
N ALA A 134 -9.50 10.00 -18.82
CA ALA A 134 -10.27 11.07 -18.21
C ALA A 134 -10.10 11.08 -16.68
N ALA A 135 -10.15 9.90 -16.04
CA ALA A 135 -9.92 9.77 -14.61
C ALA A 135 -8.49 10.17 -14.18
N VAL A 136 -7.48 9.88 -15.01
CA VAL A 136 -6.09 10.32 -14.78
C VAL A 136 -5.99 11.84 -14.81
N GLU A 137 -6.60 12.51 -15.78
CA GLU A 137 -6.55 13.98 -15.88
C GLU A 137 -7.32 14.65 -14.74
N GLU A 138 -8.45 14.08 -14.32
CA GLU A 138 -9.17 14.53 -13.12
C GLU A 138 -8.32 14.37 -11.86
N ASP A 139 -7.66 13.22 -11.68
CA ASP A 139 -6.78 12.99 -10.53
C ASP A 139 -5.60 13.96 -10.50
N LYS A 140 -4.98 14.27 -11.65
CA LYS A 140 -3.91 15.28 -11.74
C LYS A 140 -4.38 16.65 -11.28
N ALA A 141 -5.53 17.11 -11.79
CA ALA A 141 -6.08 18.40 -11.40
C ALA A 141 -6.43 18.46 -9.91
N ARG A 142 -7.04 17.39 -9.39
CA ARG A 142 -7.34 17.22 -7.97
C ARG A 142 -6.06 17.24 -7.11
N ARG A 143 -5.03 16.50 -7.50
CA ARG A 143 -3.74 16.44 -6.77
C ARG A 143 -3.07 17.80 -6.74
N ALA A 144 -2.97 18.50 -7.87
CA ALA A 144 -2.39 19.83 -7.92
C ALA A 144 -3.10 20.82 -6.97
N LYS A 145 -4.44 20.73 -6.88
CA LYS A 145 -5.22 21.51 -5.91
C LYS A 145 -4.91 21.09 -4.46
N ALA A 146 -4.94 19.80 -4.16
CA ALA A 146 -4.68 19.28 -2.82
C ALA A 146 -3.27 19.61 -2.32
N GLU A 147 -2.26 19.53 -3.20
CA GLU A 147 -0.88 19.95 -2.90
C GLU A 147 -0.78 21.44 -2.62
N ASN A 148 -1.47 22.28 -3.41
CA ASN A 148 -1.51 23.72 -3.17
C ASN A 148 -2.16 24.04 -1.82
N ASP A 149 -3.29 23.40 -1.50
CA ASP A 149 -3.98 23.56 -0.23
C ASP A 149 -3.13 23.06 0.95
N LEU A 150 -2.40 21.96 0.78
CA LEU A 150 -1.44 21.47 1.78
C LEU A 150 -0.31 22.50 2.01
N ARG A 151 0.26 23.07 0.95
CA ARG A 151 1.34 24.07 1.03
C ARG A 151 0.91 25.39 1.68
N LYS A 152 -0.38 25.76 1.60
CA LYS A 152 -0.92 26.94 2.30
C LYS A 152 -0.93 26.77 3.82
N VAL A 153 -1.13 25.53 4.29
CA VAL A 153 -1.24 25.22 5.73
C VAL A 153 0.09 24.78 6.32
N LEU A 154 0.89 24.03 5.55
CA LEU A 154 2.15 23.44 5.98
C LEU A 154 3.29 23.82 5.06
N ASP A 155 4.32 24.41 5.63
CA ASP A 155 5.56 24.72 4.94
C ASP A 155 6.44 23.46 4.83
N LEU A 156 6.15 22.62 3.84
CA LEU A 156 6.86 21.36 3.60
C LEU A 156 8.37 21.58 3.35
N SER A 157 8.79 22.76 2.87
CA SER A 157 10.20 23.08 2.62
C SER A 157 11.05 23.07 3.90
N LYS A 158 10.42 23.33 5.05
CA LYS A 158 11.06 23.24 6.38
C LYS A 158 11.05 21.82 6.95
N MET A 159 10.39 20.88 6.28
CA MET A 159 10.19 19.50 6.72
C MET A 159 10.63 18.50 5.63
N PRO A 160 11.91 18.48 5.22
CA PRO A 160 12.39 17.67 4.09
C PRO A 160 12.16 16.17 4.27
N LYS A 161 12.12 15.68 5.53
CA LYS A 161 11.80 14.27 5.83
C LYS A 161 10.33 13.93 5.51
N VAL A 162 9.42 14.88 5.74
CA VAL A 162 7.99 14.70 5.44
C VAL A 162 7.79 14.73 3.93
N GLU A 163 8.39 15.71 3.25
CA GLU A 163 8.35 15.79 1.78
C GLU A 163 8.92 14.53 1.13
N ALA A 164 10.09 14.05 1.58
CA ALA A 164 10.67 12.80 1.10
C ALA A 164 9.77 11.59 1.38
N MET A 165 9.15 11.51 2.56
CA MET A 165 8.21 10.44 2.88
C MET A 165 7.01 10.44 1.92
N LEU A 166 6.35 11.59 1.75
CA LEU A 166 5.19 11.71 0.86
C LEU A 166 5.54 11.43 -0.60
N THR A 167 6.73 11.84 -1.03
CA THR A 167 7.24 11.57 -2.39
C THR A 167 7.51 10.08 -2.58
N LEU A 168 8.16 9.41 -1.62
CA LEU A 168 8.45 7.98 -1.69
C LEU A 168 7.18 7.12 -1.62
N THR A 169 6.16 7.56 -0.88
CA THR A 169 4.84 6.92 -0.90
C THR A 169 4.04 7.26 -2.15
N GLY A 170 4.49 8.25 -2.95
CA GLY A 170 3.85 8.76 -4.15
C GLY A 170 2.53 9.47 -3.91
N PHE A 171 2.35 10.05 -2.72
CA PHE A 171 1.25 10.97 -2.42
C PHE A 171 1.57 12.39 -2.84
N TYR A 172 2.85 12.74 -2.98
CA TYR A 172 3.31 14.08 -3.32
C TYR A 172 4.18 14.06 -4.58
N GLY A 173 3.90 14.97 -5.51
CA GLY A 173 4.56 15.06 -6.81
C GLY A 173 4.11 13.99 -7.81
N ASP A 174 4.87 13.88 -8.90
CA ASP A 174 4.61 12.97 -10.03
C ASP A 174 5.34 11.63 -9.92
N ALA A 175 5.97 11.34 -8.78
CA ALA A 175 6.70 10.09 -8.59
C ALA A 175 5.74 8.88 -8.55
N PRO A 176 6.05 7.78 -9.26
CA PRO A 176 5.25 6.57 -9.17
C PRO A 176 5.30 6.01 -7.74
N SER A 177 4.12 5.77 -7.15
CA SER A 177 4.01 5.29 -5.77
C SER A 177 4.48 3.84 -5.63
N MET A 178 5.69 3.64 -5.09
CA MET A 178 6.21 2.28 -4.84
C MET A 178 5.38 1.50 -3.80
N MET A 179 4.75 2.19 -2.85
CA MET A 179 3.95 1.53 -1.80
C MET A 179 2.63 0.97 -2.32
N MET A 180 1.97 1.63 -3.28
CA MET A 180 0.63 1.24 -3.71
C MET A 180 0.65 -0.07 -4.51
N THR A 181 1.67 -0.29 -5.33
CA THR A 181 1.84 -1.56 -6.05
C THR A 181 1.91 -2.74 -5.07
N GLY A 182 2.62 -2.59 -3.96
CA GLY A 182 2.71 -3.63 -2.92
C GLY A 182 1.42 -3.82 -2.11
N LEU A 183 0.73 -2.72 -1.78
CA LEU A 183 -0.48 -2.76 -0.96
C LEU A 183 -1.67 -3.37 -1.71
N MET A 184 -1.82 -3.05 -3.01
CA MET A 184 -2.88 -3.61 -3.85
C MET A 184 -2.67 -5.10 -4.15
N MET A 185 -1.41 -5.55 -4.28
CA MET A 185 -1.09 -6.97 -4.45
C MET A 185 -1.39 -7.80 -3.19
N MET A 186 -1.19 -7.25 -1.98
CA MET A 186 -1.46 -8.00 -0.74
C MET A 186 -2.96 -8.12 -0.37
N GLY A 187 -3.82 -7.24 -0.89
CA GLY A 187 -5.25 -7.25 -0.58
C GLY A 187 -6.09 -8.21 -1.44
N GLY A 188 -5.57 -8.70 -2.56
CA GLY A 188 -6.37 -9.31 -3.63
C GLY A 188 -6.51 -10.83 -3.63
N GLU A 189 -5.50 -11.60 -3.18
CA GLU A 189 -5.43 -13.03 -3.56
C GLU A 189 -5.80 -14.03 -2.45
N ARG A 190 -6.19 -13.60 -1.25
CA ARG A 190 -6.53 -14.54 -0.15
C ARG A 190 -8.01 -14.90 -0.02
N ARG A 191 -8.90 -14.45 -0.91
CA ARG A 191 -10.34 -14.75 -0.81
C ARG A 191 -10.87 -15.83 -1.76
N GLY A 192 -10.02 -16.46 -2.58
CA GLY A 192 -10.45 -17.48 -3.56
C GLY A 192 -9.81 -18.87 -3.44
N GLY A 193 -8.95 -19.13 -2.46
CA GLY A 193 -7.99 -20.25 -2.55
C GLY A 193 -8.05 -21.36 -1.50
N ARG A 194 -9.11 -21.49 -0.69
CA ARG A 194 -9.12 -22.55 0.36
C ARG A 194 -10.35 -23.44 0.47
N ASP A 195 -11.40 -23.20 -0.30
CA ASP A 195 -12.58 -24.08 -0.31
C ASP A 195 -12.65 -25.00 -1.54
N GLY A 196 -11.62 -24.99 -2.40
CA GLY A 196 -11.55 -25.83 -3.60
C GLY A 196 -10.45 -26.92 -3.60
N ALA A 197 -9.61 -27.00 -2.56
CA ALA A 197 -8.45 -27.90 -2.51
C ALA A 197 -8.59 -29.08 -1.54
N GLU A 198 -9.82 -29.41 -1.14
CA GLU A 198 -10.12 -30.59 -0.29
C GLU A 198 -10.67 -31.79 -1.08
N GLY A 199 -10.75 -31.72 -2.42
CA GLY A 199 -11.27 -32.79 -3.28
C GLY A 199 -10.25 -33.63 -4.05
N ALA A 200 -8.96 -33.26 -4.09
CA ALA A 200 -7.98 -33.86 -5.01
C ALA A 200 -6.78 -34.53 -4.32
N ARG A 201 -6.98 -35.10 -3.13
CA ARG A 201 -5.97 -35.94 -2.44
C ARG A 201 -6.54 -37.28 -1.96
N GLY A 202 -7.41 -37.86 -2.77
CA GLY A 202 -8.09 -39.11 -2.44
C GLY A 202 -7.73 -40.31 -3.30
N GLU A 203 -6.78 -40.28 -4.25
CA GLU A 203 -6.68 -41.44 -5.17
C GLU A 203 -5.37 -41.54 -5.95
N THR A 204 -4.20 -41.58 -5.29
CA THR A 204 -2.96 -42.06 -5.92
C THR A 204 -1.85 -42.28 -4.88
N ARG A 205 -2.00 -43.31 -4.03
CA ARG A 205 -0.89 -43.92 -3.25
C ARG A 205 -1.34 -45.19 -2.52
N ARG A 206 -1.81 -46.20 -3.25
CA ARG A 206 -1.72 -47.60 -2.82
C ARG A 206 -1.45 -48.43 -4.06
N ASN A 207 -0.17 -48.63 -4.34
CA ASN A 207 0.42 -49.75 -5.08
C ASN A 207 1.92 -49.48 -5.24
N ARG A 208 2.66 -49.55 -4.13
CA ARG A 208 4.11 -49.76 -4.17
C ARG A 208 4.52 -50.57 -2.94
N ALA A 209 4.59 -51.88 -3.15
CA ALA A 209 5.60 -52.84 -2.72
C ALA A 209 6.19 -52.76 -1.30
N GLY A 210 6.17 -53.92 -0.64
CA GLY A 210 7.00 -54.31 0.52
C GLY A 210 6.30 -54.02 1.83
N GLY A 211 6.18 -54.93 2.79
CA GLY A 211 6.83 -56.21 3.05
C GLY A 211 6.50 -56.54 4.49
N ASP A 212 6.53 -57.83 4.82
CA ASP A 212 6.05 -58.47 6.04
C ASP A 212 6.28 -57.75 7.39
N ALA A 213 5.21 -57.64 8.20
CA ALA A 213 5.29 -57.66 9.67
C ALA A 213 3.91 -58.01 10.30
N PRO A 214 3.87 -58.79 11.39
CA PRO A 214 2.71 -59.57 11.79
C PRO A 214 1.69 -58.82 12.66
N ALA A 215 0.50 -59.41 12.70
CA ALA A 215 -0.67 -59.02 13.45
C ALA A 215 -0.40 -58.71 14.94
N ALA A 216 -0.94 -57.60 15.41
CA ALA A 216 -1.24 -57.38 16.83
C ALA A 216 -2.61 -56.70 16.95
N ASN A 217 -3.50 -57.41 17.65
CA ASN A 217 -4.82 -57.00 18.07
C ASN A 217 -4.78 -55.71 18.92
N GLY A 218 -5.77 -54.84 18.78
CA GLY A 218 -6.04 -53.84 19.81
C GLY A 218 -6.79 -52.59 19.35
N ALA A 219 -8.13 -52.66 19.43
CA ALA A 219 -9.06 -51.57 19.74
C ALA A 219 -8.86 -50.19 19.08
N ALA A 220 -9.77 -49.88 18.15
CA ALA A 220 -10.02 -48.51 17.68
C ALA A 220 -10.60 -47.64 18.82
N PRO A 221 -10.09 -46.42 19.07
CA PRO A 221 -10.79 -45.46 19.90
C PRO A 221 -12.02 -44.91 19.15
N ALA A 222 -13.16 -44.96 19.83
CA ALA A 222 -14.43 -44.41 19.36
C ALA A 222 -14.29 -42.92 19.01
N ALA A 223 -14.84 -42.55 17.85
CA ALA A 223 -14.91 -41.17 17.40
C ALA A 223 -15.78 -40.34 18.36
N PRO A 224 -15.36 -39.11 18.74
CA PRO A 224 -16.21 -38.21 19.51
C PRO A 224 -17.38 -37.72 18.64
N THR A 225 -18.59 -38.10 19.04
CA THR A 225 -19.84 -37.56 18.52
C THR A 225 -19.91 -36.06 18.80
N ARG A 226 -19.76 -35.26 17.76
CA ARG A 226 -19.92 -33.80 17.81
C ARG A 226 -21.43 -33.48 17.97
N PRO A 227 -21.85 -32.72 19.00
CA PRO A 227 -23.25 -32.35 19.13
C PRO A 227 -23.68 -31.41 18.00
N VAL A 228 -24.69 -31.83 17.25
CA VAL A 228 -25.38 -31.02 16.23
C VAL A 228 -26.03 -29.83 16.95
N ARG A 229 -25.54 -28.61 16.67
CA ARG A 229 -26.19 -27.39 17.15
C ARG A 229 -27.55 -27.22 16.45
N PRO A 230 -28.64 -26.96 17.19
CA PRO A 230 -29.93 -26.67 16.57
C PRO A 230 -29.85 -25.37 15.76
N ARG A 231 -30.34 -25.44 14.52
CA ARG A 231 -30.57 -24.28 13.64
C ARG A 231 -31.47 -23.29 14.37
N ARG A 232 -30.94 -22.10 14.69
CA ARG A 232 -31.77 -20.97 15.13
C ARG A 232 -32.63 -20.54 13.94
N ASN A 233 -33.94 -20.73 14.06
CA ASN A 233 -34.92 -20.12 13.17
C ASN A 233 -34.70 -18.60 13.20
N ARG A 234 -34.34 -18.02 12.06
CA ARG A 234 -34.37 -16.57 11.86
C ARG A 234 -35.83 -16.15 11.79
N GLU A 235 -36.29 -15.40 12.77
CA GLU A 235 -37.54 -14.65 12.66
C GLU A 235 -37.45 -13.68 11.47
N PRO A 236 -38.53 -13.53 10.69
CA PRO A 236 -38.60 -12.52 9.65
C PRO A 236 -38.60 -11.12 10.26
N ALA A 237 -37.74 -10.25 9.74
CA ALA A 237 -37.67 -8.85 10.13
C ALA A 237 -39.01 -8.15 9.82
N ALA A 238 -39.55 -7.45 10.82
CA ALA A 238 -40.74 -6.63 10.66
C ALA A 238 -40.51 -5.51 9.63
N PRO A 239 -41.51 -5.17 8.80
CA PRO A 239 -41.40 -4.11 7.82
C PRO A 239 -41.27 -2.74 8.51
N ALA A 240 -40.32 -1.94 8.04
CA ALA A 240 -40.09 -0.58 8.51
C ALA A 240 -41.31 0.31 8.19
N ALA A 241 -41.84 0.98 9.22
CA ALA A 241 -42.90 1.96 9.08
C ALA A 241 -42.36 3.21 8.38
N THR A 242 -42.87 3.47 7.18
CA THR A 242 -42.66 4.72 6.45
C THR A 242 -43.43 5.84 7.13
N ALA A 243 -42.73 6.69 7.89
CA ALA A 243 -43.29 7.93 8.38
C ALA A 243 -43.29 8.95 7.23
N ALA A 244 -44.49 9.21 6.69
CA ALA A 244 -44.75 10.39 5.89
C ALA A 244 -44.80 11.61 6.82
N GLN A 245 -43.97 12.61 6.55
CA GLN A 245 -44.15 13.95 7.08
C GLN A 245 -44.14 14.91 5.89
N GLY A 246 -45.25 15.65 5.77
CA GLY A 246 -45.35 16.85 4.94
C GLY A 246 -44.84 18.07 5.69
#